data_AF-A0A7S2G651-F1
#
_entry.id   AF-A0A7S2G651-F1
#
_cell.length_a   1.000
_cell.length_b   1.000
_cell.length_c   1.000
_cell.angle_alpha   90.00
_cell.angle_beta   90.00
_cell.angle_gamma   90.00
#
_symmetry.space_group_name_H-M   'P 1'
#
loop_
_entity.id
_entity.type
_entity.pdbx_description
1 polymer ?
#
loop_
_entity_poly.entity_id
_entity_poly.type
_entity_poly.pdbx_seq_one_letter_code
_entity_poly.pdbx_strand_id
1 'polypeptide(L)'
;MRSLPRQVGTLHSLTTLVVSSNCLTELPESLCMLASLVKLEASKNEIKSLPVNIGRLKSLARLDISENKIEKLPDSICELSSTLELLPGRNPLERPTIEQARQGIDAIRRALGWSASAVTPDAELPRGAGIKWAHDPQ
;
A
#
# COMPACT_ATOMS: atom_id res chain seq x y z
N MET A 1 6.49 7.75 20.62
CA MET A 1 6.21 6.36 20.16
C MET A 1 6.45 6.30 18.67
N ARG A 2 7.13 5.27 18.16
CA ARG A 2 7.59 5.21 16.75
C ARG A 2 6.83 4.21 15.87
N SER A 3 5.95 3.39 16.46
CA SER A 3 5.17 2.37 15.73
C SER A 3 3.86 2.11 16.48
N LEU A 4 2.84 1.67 15.76
CA LEU A 4 1.56 1.27 16.35
C LEU A 4 1.70 -0.12 17.00
N PRO A 5 1.00 -0.37 18.12
CA PRO A 5 0.99 -1.70 18.73
C PRO A 5 0.39 -2.71 17.75
N ARG A 6 1.03 -3.87 17.62
CA ARG A 6 0.57 -4.98 16.76
C ARG A 6 -0.85 -5.46 17.09
N GLN A 7 -1.33 -5.20 18.30
CA GLN A 7 -2.71 -5.43 18.75
C GLN A 7 -3.75 -4.63 17.96
N VAL A 8 -3.37 -3.57 17.23
CA VAL A 8 -4.30 -2.86 16.35
C VAL A 8 -4.99 -3.81 15.35
N GLY A 9 -4.28 -4.85 14.91
CA GLY A 9 -4.80 -5.87 13.99
C GLY A 9 -5.87 -6.80 14.58
N THR A 10 -6.11 -6.79 15.88
CA THR A 10 -7.19 -7.59 16.51
C THR A 10 -8.53 -6.86 16.52
N LEU A 11 -8.57 -5.60 16.09
CA LEU A 11 -9.78 -4.79 16.00
C LEU A 11 -10.55 -5.09 14.71
N HIS A 12 -11.01 -6.33 14.54
CA HIS A 12 -11.64 -6.81 13.30
C HIS A 12 -12.85 -5.98 12.82
N SER A 13 -13.51 -5.25 13.73
CA SER A 13 -14.65 -4.37 13.43
C SER A 13 -14.25 -2.90 13.21
N LEU A 14 -12.95 -2.58 13.23
CA LEU A 14 -12.48 -1.22 13.01
C LEU A 14 -12.72 -0.81 11.56
N THR A 15 -13.50 0.25 11.37
CA THR A 15 -13.82 0.79 10.04
C THR A 15 -12.98 2.02 9.69
N THR A 16 -12.55 2.77 10.69
CA THR A 16 -11.78 4.00 10.51
C THR A 16 -10.60 4.01 11.48
N LEU A 17 -9.40 4.21 10.95
CA LEU A 17 -8.17 4.37 11.73
C LEU A 17 -7.53 5.70 11.37
N VAL A 18 -7.45 6.61 12.34
CA VAL A 18 -6.82 7.92 12.19
C VAL A 18 -5.60 7.98 13.11
N VAL A 19 -4.43 8.08 12.50
CA VAL A 19 -3.12 8.17 13.16
C VAL A 19 -2.29 9.32 12.57
N SER A 20 -2.96 10.30 11.97
CA SER A 20 -2.35 11.47 11.36
C SER A 20 -1.61 12.35 12.39
N SER A 21 -0.58 13.08 11.95
CA SER A 21 0.22 14.00 12.80
C SER A 21 0.90 13.31 13.99
N ASN A 22 1.51 12.16 13.75
CA ASN A 22 2.31 11.43 14.75
C ASN A 22 3.77 11.29 14.27
N CYS A 23 4.60 10.62 15.07
CA CYS A 23 5.99 10.31 14.70
C CYS A 23 6.14 8.82 14.33
N LEU A 24 5.15 8.25 13.64
CA LEU A 24 5.20 6.85 13.22
C LEU A 24 6.23 6.68 12.10
N THR A 25 7.15 5.74 12.26
CA THR A 25 8.16 5.40 11.25
C THR A 25 7.74 4.22 10.37
N GLU A 26 6.79 3.44 10.84
CA GLU A 26 6.28 2.23 10.18
C GLU A 26 4.84 1.95 10.62
N LEU A 27 4.12 1.17 9.80
CA LEU A 27 2.83 0.59 10.15
C LEU A 27 3.02 -0.93 10.37
N PRO A 28 2.44 -1.51 11.44
CA PRO A 28 2.59 -2.93 11.71
C PRO A 28 1.88 -3.77 10.64
N GLU A 29 2.45 -4.91 10.27
CA GLU A 29 1.82 -5.83 9.31
C GLU A 29 0.45 -6.36 9.77
N SER A 30 0.21 -6.38 11.07
CA SER A 30 -1.09 -6.76 11.63
C SER A 30 -2.21 -5.79 11.23
N LEU A 31 -1.89 -4.56 10.80
CA LEU A 31 -2.86 -3.63 10.22
C LEU A 31 -3.54 -4.24 8.98
N CYS A 32 -2.84 -5.08 8.22
CA CYS A 32 -3.38 -5.78 7.05
C CYS A 32 -4.42 -6.86 7.40
N MET A 33 -4.63 -7.16 8.68
CA MET A 33 -5.67 -8.09 9.14
C MET A 33 -7.04 -7.41 9.30
N LEU A 34 -7.09 -6.07 9.21
CA LEU A 34 -8.31 -5.29 9.41
C LEU A 34 -9.20 -5.32 8.15
N ALA A 35 -9.84 -6.47 7.90
CA ALA A 35 -10.68 -6.67 6.71
C ALA A 35 -11.86 -5.68 6.60
N SER A 36 -12.34 -5.15 7.73
CA SER A 36 -13.45 -4.18 7.79
C SER A 36 -12.99 -2.71 7.67
N LEU A 37 -11.69 -2.46 7.54
CA LEU A 37 -11.16 -1.09 7.50
C LEU A 37 -11.54 -0.43 6.17
N VAL A 38 -12.30 0.67 6.27
CA VAL A 38 -12.77 1.48 5.15
C VAL A 38 -11.89 2.70 4.94
N LYS A 39 -11.39 3.29 6.03
CA LYS A 39 -10.63 4.53 5.99
C LYS A 39 -9.38 4.47 6.86
N LEU A 40 -8.22 4.71 6.26
CA LEU A 40 -6.93 4.83 6.94
C LEU A 40 -6.34 6.21 6.69
N GLU A 41 -6.19 7.01 7.74
CA GLU A 41 -5.50 8.30 7.70
C GLU A 41 -4.20 8.22 8.51
N ALA A 42 -3.07 8.24 7.82
CA ALA A 42 -1.73 8.21 8.38
C ALA A 42 -0.88 9.41 7.91
N SER A 43 -1.53 10.53 7.59
CA SER A 43 -0.86 11.72 7.09
C SER A 43 0.09 12.35 8.11
N LYS A 44 1.10 13.13 7.69
CA LYS A 44 2.02 13.85 8.58
C LYS A 44 2.72 12.93 9.58
N ASN A 45 3.38 11.91 9.07
CA ASN A 45 4.16 10.96 9.85
C ASN A 45 5.57 10.82 9.23
N GLU A 46 6.37 9.87 9.71
CA GLU A 46 7.71 9.56 9.19
C GLU A 46 7.76 8.15 8.56
N ILE A 47 6.63 7.68 8.04
CA ILE A 47 6.49 6.31 7.51
C ILE A 47 7.39 6.17 6.29
N LYS A 48 8.27 5.17 6.31
CA LYS A 48 9.22 4.88 5.21
C LYS A 48 8.68 3.91 4.17
N SER A 49 7.80 3.02 4.59
CA SER A 49 7.19 2.00 3.74
C SER A 49 5.83 1.58 4.28
N LEU A 50 4.96 1.15 3.39
CA LEU A 50 3.72 0.48 3.74
C LEU A 50 3.97 -1.02 3.93
N PRO A 51 3.16 -1.71 4.75
CA PRO A 51 3.28 -3.16 4.91
C PRO A 51 3.05 -3.87 3.58
N VAL A 52 3.83 -4.93 3.34
CA VAL A 52 3.81 -5.67 2.05
C VAL A 52 2.43 -6.24 1.73
N ASN A 53 1.62 -6.54 2.75
CA ASN A 53 0.29 -7.13 2.61
C ASN A 53 -0.86 -6.11 2.63
N ILE A 54 -0.61 -4.82 2.32
CA ILE A 54 -1.65 -3.78 2.34
C ILE A 54 -2.86 -4.14 1.44
N GLY A 55 -2.63 -4.90 0.37
CA GLY A 55 -3.65 -5.42 -0.55
C GLY A 55 -4.73 -6.30 0.08
N ARG A 56 -4.53 -6.78 1.31
CA ARG A 56 -5.54 -7.55 2.07
C ARG A 56 -6.71 -6.70 2.57
N LEU A 57 -6.57 -5.37 2.61
CA LEU A 57 -7.62 -4.45 3.04
C LEU A 57 -8.67 -4.25 1.94
N LYS A 58 -9.45 -5.29 1.63
CA LYS A 58 -10.42 -5.28 0.51
C LYS A 58 -11.55 -4.26 0.67
N SER A 59 -11.87 -3.89 1.91
CA SER A 59 -12.91 -2.88 2.20
C SER A 59 -12.39 -1.44 2.19
N LEU A 60 -11.08 -1.23 2.00
CA LEU A 60 -10.48 0.09 2.08
C LEU A 60 -10.95 0.95 0.90
N ALA A 61 -11.62 2.05 1.23
CA ALA A 61 -12.12 3.03 0.28
C ALA A 61 -11.25 4.30 0.26
N ARG A 62 -10.52 4.59 1.36
CA ARG A 62 -9.66 5.76 1.45
C ARG A 62 -8.38 5.48 2.22
N LEU A 63 -7.25 5.85 1.61
CA LEU A 63 -5.91 5.73 2.18
C LEU A 63 -5.18 7.07 2.07
N ASP A 64 -4.99 7.75 3.20
CA ASP A 64 -4.18 8.96 3.27
C ASP A 64 -2.83 8.66 3.90
N ILE A 65 -1.77 8.78 3.10
CA ILE A 65 -0.38 8.59 3.51
C ILE A 65 0.43 9.86 3.24
N SER A 66 -0.24 11.00 3.07
CA SER A 66 0.42 12.25 2.69
C SER A 66 1.40 12.75 3.76
N GLU A 67 2.40 13.53 3.37
CA GLU A 67 3.42 14.09 4.26
C GLU A 67 4.13 12.99 5.07
N ASN A 68 4.67 12.00 4.35
CA ASN A 68 5.47 10.90 4.90
C ASN A 68 6.81 10.78 4.15
N LYS A 69 7.59 9.74 4.45
CA LYS A 69 8.90 9.46 3.85
C LYS A 69 8.86 8.19 2.99
N ILE A 70 7.72 7.91 2.35
CA ILE A 70 7.52 6.69 1.57
C ILE A 70 8.22 6.83 0.23
N GLU A 71 9.23 5.99 0.01
CA GLU A 71 10.01 5.97 -1.24
C GLU A 71 9.36 5.08 -2.31
N LYS A 72 8.73 3.98 -1.89
CA LYS A 72 8.12 2.98 -2.78
C LYS A 72 6.84 2.45 -2.19
N LEU A 73 5.85 2.20 -3.05
CA LEU A 73 4.62 1.49 -2.67
C LEU A 73 4.81 -0.01 -2.94
N PRO A 74 4.32 -0.90 -2.06
CA PRO A 74 4.38 -2.34 -2.30
C PRO A 74 3.47 -2.75 -3.46
N ASP A 75 3.86 -3.78 -4.22
CA ASP A 75 3.09 -4.25 -5.39
C ASP A 75 1.65 -4.65 -5.04
N SER A 76 1.44 -5.16 -3.82
CA SER A 76 0.12 -5.53 -3.30
C SER A 76 -0.86 -4.36 -3.21
N ILE A 77 -0.41 -3.11 -3.30
CA ILE A 77 -1.30 -1.95 -3.44
C ILE A 77 -2.18 -2.05 -4.70
N CYS A 78 -1.72 -2.78 -5.71
CA CYS A 78 -2.47 -3.07 -6.94
C CYS A 78 -3.63 -4.05 -6.73
N GLU A 79 -3.68 -4.75 -5.60
CA GLU A 79 -4.78 -5.63 -5.23
C GLU A 79 -5.92 -4.92 -4.48
N LEU A 80 -5.71 -3.65 -4.11
CA LEU A 80 -6.76 -2.80 -3.54
C LEU A 80 -7.80 -2.45 -4.62
N SER A 81 -8.95 -1.97 -4.17
CA SER A 81 -10.02 -1.56 -5.09
C SER A 81 -9.53 -0.44 -6.02
N SER A 82 -9.87 -0.53 -7.32
CA SER A 82 -9.65 0.56 -8.27
C SER A 82 -10.35 1.86 -7.85
N THR A 83 -11.39 1.77 -7.02
CA THR A 83 -12.13 2.92 -6.46
C THR A 83 -11.49 3.51 -5.20
N LEU A 84 -10.36 2.97 -4.72
CA LEU A 84 -9.66 3.49 -3.55
C LEU A 84 -9.17 4.92 -3.82
N GLU A 85 -9.58 5.85 -2.95
CA GLU A 85 -9.01 7.19 -2.88
C GLU A 85 -7.64 7.13 -2.19
N LEU A 86 -6.56 7.18 -2.96
CA LEU A 86 -5.19 7.25 -2.45
C LEU A 86 -4.71 8.71 -2.41
N LEU A 87 -4.26 9.17 -1.24
CA LEU A 87 -3.65 10.48 -1.06
C LEU A 87 -2.16 10.30 -0.72
N PRO A 88 -1.26 10.29 -1.72
CA PRO A 88 0.18 10.09 -1.54
C PRO A 88 0.97 11.38 -1.29
N GLY A 89 0.29 12.55 -1.25
CA GLY A 89 0.93 13.88 -1.39
C GLY A 89 2.15 14.09 -0.48
N ARG A 90 3.18 14.82 -0.95
CA ARG A 90 4.43 15.06 -0.19
C ARG A 90 5.09 13.77 0.37
N ASN A 91 5.28 12.77 -0.49
CA ASN A 91 6.18 11.63 -0.24
C ASN A 91 7.28 11.60 -1.31
N PRO A 92 8.51 11.17 -0.99
CA PRO A 92 9.58 11.00 -1.97
C PRO A 92 9.39 9.73 -2.83
N LEU A 93 8.18 9.51 -3.37
CA LEU A 93 7.84 8.33 -4.15
C LEU A 93 8.64 8.27 -5.46
N GLU A 94 9.54 7.30 -5.55
CA GLU A 94 10.29 7.00 -6.77
C GLU A 94 9.44 6.17 -7.75
N ARG A 95 8.77 5.13 -7.23
CA ARG A 95 7.98 4.18 -8.02
C ARG A 95 6.81 3.59 -7.21
N PRO A 96 5.56 3.67 -7.70
CA PRO A 96 5.08 4.56 -8.77
C PRO A 96 5.31 6.04 -8.40
N THR A 97 5.39 6.94 -9.37
CA THR A 97 5.56 8.38 -9.10
C THR A 97 4.36 8.94 -8.33
N ILE A 98 4.53 10.04 -7.59
CA ILE A 98 3.44 10.71 -6.86
C ILE A 98 2.25 10.99 -7.79
N GLU A 99 2.50 11.42 -9.02
CA GLU A 99 1.44 11.76 -9.97
C GLU A 99 0.64 10.53 -10.41
N GLN A 100 1.29 9.41 -10.67
CA GLN A 100 0.62 8.14 -10.93
C GLN A 100 -0.20 7.68 -9.72
N ALA A 101 0.35 7.81 -8.53
CA ALA A 101 -0.37 7.46 -7.30
C ALA A 101 -1.60 8.37 -7.07
N ARG A 102 -1.54 9.65 -7.44
CA ARG A 102 -2.68 10.59 -7.37
C ARG A 102 -3.79 10.29 -8.37
N GLN A 103 -3.46 9.66 -9.50
CA GLN A 103 -4.44 9.23 -10.50
C GLN A 103 -5.23 7.98 -10.06
N GLY A 104 -4.82 7.33 -8.97
CA GLY A 104 -5.49 6.17 -8.38
C GLY A 104 -4.82 4.84 -8.69
N ILE A 105 -5.41 3.76 -8.17
CA ILE A 105 -4.82 2.40 -8.23
C ILE A 105 -4.64 1.91 -9.66
N ASP A 106 -5.53 2.26 -10.60
CA ASP A 106 -5.38 1.83 -12.00
C ASP A 106 -4.18 2.47 -12.70
N ALA A 107 -3.80 3.70 -12.33
CA ALA A 107 -2.59 4.32 -12.84
C ALA A 107 -1.34 3.67 -12.23
N ILE A 108 -1.39 3.32 -10.94
CA ILE A 108 -0.33 2.56 -10.27
C ILE A 108 -0.14 1.18 -10.93
N ARG A 109 -1.23 0.47 -11.23
CA ARG A 109 -1.19 -0.82 -11.93
C ARG A 109 -0.46 -0.72 -13.26
N ARG A 110 -0.80 0.30 -14.07
CA ARG A 110 -0.10 0.54 -15.34
C ARG A 110 1.37 0.91 -15.13
N ALA A 111 1.66 1.73 -14.14
CA ALA A 111 3.03 2.15 -13.81
C ALA A 111 3.92 0.98 -13.38
N LEU A 112 3.35 0.03 -12.64
CA LEU A 112 4.04 -1.17 -12.15
C LEU A 112 3.96 -2.35 -13.12
N GLY A 113 3.27 -2.22 -14.26
CA GLY A 113 3.04 -3.34 -15.19
C GLY A 113 2.23 -4.48 -14.55
N TRP A 114 1.41 -4.17 -13.55
CA TRP A 114 0.63 -5.16 -12.82
C TRP A 114 -0.46 -5.77 -13.69
N SER A 115 -0.51 -7.11 -13.73
CA SER A 115 -1.53 -7.88 -14.42
C SER A 115 -2.17 -8.87 -13.46
N ALA A 116 -3.49 -8.86 -13.35
CA ALA A 116 -4.23 -9.82 -12.53
C ALA A 116 -3.98 -11.27 -12.94
N SER A 117 -3.56 -11.52 -14.18
CA SER A 117 -3.26 -12.85 -14.70
C SER A 117 -1.90 -13.41 -14.24
N ALA A 118 -1.01 -12.56 -13.69
CA ALA A 118 0.30 -12.97 -13.19
C ALA A 118 0.31 -13.28 -11.68
N VAL A 119 -0.78 -12.99 -10.98
CA VAL A 119 -0.93 -13.28 -9.55
C VAL A 119 -1.55 -14.67 -9.41
N THR A 120 -0.74 -15.72 -9.57
CA THR A 120 -1.12 -17.05 -9.10
C THR A 120 -1.12 -17.03 -7.57
N PRO A 121 -2.13 -17.60 -6.89
CA PRO A 121 -2.26 -17.56 -5.43
C PRO A 121 -1.21 -18.41 -4.67
N ASP A 122 -0.18 -18.92 -5.35
CA ASP A 122 0.76 -19.91 -4.82
C ASP A 122 2.20 -19.68 -5.33
N ALA A 123 2.72 -18.46 -5.14
CA ALA A 123 4.13 -18.18 -5.44
C ALA A 123 4.86 -17.76 -4.16
N GLU A 124 5.56 -18.72 -3.57
CA GLU A 124 6.67 -18.47 -2.65
C GLU A 124 7.57 -17.34 -3.18
N LEU A 125 7.96 -16.43 -2.27
CA LEU A 125 9.00 -15.43 -2.49
C LEU A 125 10.24 -16.07 -3.17
N PRO A 126 10.68 -15.64 -4.35
CA PRO A 126 12.01 -16.00 -4.79
C PRO A 126 13.01 -15.13 -4.02
N ARG A 127 13.82 -15.79 -3.20
CA ARG A 127 15.07 -15.21 -2.68
C ARG A 127 15.97 -14.88 -3.87
N GLY A 128 16.03 -13.61 -4.23
CA GLY A 128 17.09 -13.03 -5.04
C GLY A 128 16.89 -13.14 -6.55
N ALA A 129 17.21 -12.02 -7.21
CA ALA A 129 17.61 -11.88 -8.60
C ALA A 129 16.55 -12.03 -9.72
N GLY A 130 16.24 -10.87 -10.33
CA GLY A 130 16.07 -10.75 -11.79
C GLY A 130 14.70 -11.10 -12.36
N ILE A 131 13.75 -10.15 -12.28
CA ILE A 131 12.51 -10.23 -13.07
C ILE A 131 12.87 -9.86 -14.53
N LYS A 132 13.01 -10.87 -15.40
CA LYS A 132 13.00 -10.70 -16.86
C LYS A 132 11.56 -10.52 -17.32
N TRP A 133 11.26 -9.38 -17.94
CA TRP A 133 9.97 -9.11 -18.56
C TRP A 133 10.02 -9.52 -20.03
N ALA A 134 8.96 -10.18 -20.50
CA ALA A 134 8.80 -10.66 -21.86
C ALA A 134 8.85 -9.49 -22.87
N HIS A 135 9.66 -9.65 -23.93
CA HIS A 135 9.59 -8.83 -25.14
C HIS A 135 8.90 -9.65 -26.25
N ASP A 136 7.91 -8.99 -26.86
CA ASP A 136 7.19 -9.20 -28.12
C ASP A 136 7.37 -10.48 -28.95
N PRO A 137 6.27 -10.98 -29.55
CA PRO A 137 6.31 -11.64 -30.85
C PRO A 137 5.97 -10.65 -31.98
N GLN A 138 6.92 -10.47 -32.91
CA GLN A 138 6.61 -10.26 -34.33
C GLN A 138 7.03 -11.52 -35.09
#